data_AF-A0A9E5A9R2-F1
#
_entry.id   AF-A0A9E5A9R2-F1
#
_cell.length_a   1.000
_cell.length_b   1.000
_cell.length_c   1.000
_cell.angle_alpha   90.00
_cell.angle_beta   90.00
_cell.angle_gamma   90.00
#
_symmetry.space_group_name_H-M   'P 1'
#
loop_
_entity.id
_entity.type
_entity.pdbx_description
1 polymer ?
#
loop_
_entity_poly.entity_id
_entity_poly.type
_entity_poly.pdbx_seq_one_letter_code
_entity_poly.pdbx_strand_id
1 'polypeptide(L)'
;MAEQARFAAGHEHGEECAALYREWKRYHTVVQDTGGRFTRPQVLEALRERDKYEAQLRRLGCSGEALRRLERDAEIAEHGRPLL
;
A
#
# COMPACT_ATOMS: atom_id res chain seq x y z
N MET A 1 -15.89 -15.21 4.29
CA MET A 1 -15.93 -13.75 4.54
C MET A 1 -15.50 -13.46 5.97
N ALA A 2 -14.22 -13.64 6.34
CA ALA A 2 -13.74 -13.37 7.71
C ALA A 2 -12.21 -13.25 7.82
N GLU A 3 -11.52 -12.64 6.84
CA GLU A 3 -10.05 -12.51 6.88
C GLU A 3 -9.57 -11.06 7.08
N GLN A 4 -10.46 -10.17 7.54
CA GLN A 4 -10.16 -8.75 7.76
C GLN A 4 -9.92 -8.38 9.24
N ALA A 5 -10.10 -9.31 10.19
CA ALA A 5 -10.21 -8.98 11.63
C ALA A 5 -9.04 -9.47 12.51
N ARG A 6 -7.88 -9.79 11.93
CA ARG A 6 -6.68 -10.18 12.70
C ARG A 6 -5.44 -9.33 12.43
N PHE A 7 -5.58 -8.19 11.78
CA PHE A 7 -4.54 -7.16 11.79
C PHE A 7 -4.54 -6.56 13.20
N ALA A 8 -3.47 -6.83 13.94
CA ALA A 8 -3.41 -6.68 15.38
C ALA A 8 -3.86 -5.27 15.80
N ALA A 9 -4.88 -5.20 16.65
CA ALA A 9 -5.39 -3.99 17.30
C ALA A 9 -4.38 -3.38 18.31
N GLY A 10 -3.08 -3.50 18.05
CA GLY A 10 -1.98 -3.10 18.92
C GLY A 10 -0.59 -3.16 18.26
N HIS A 11 -0.48 -3.18 16.93
CA HIS A 11 0.81 -3.00 16.27
C HIS A 11 1.09 -1.50 16.12
N GLU A 12 2.13 -1.00 16.78
CA GLU A 12 2.64 0.36 16.54
C GLU A 12 3.36 0.37 15.20
N HIS A 13 2.87 1.17 14.25
CA HIS A 13 3.52 1.41 12.96
C HIS A 13 4.85 2.14 13.18
N GLY A 14 5.89 1.39 13.51
CA GLY A 14 7.26 1.89 13.63
C GLY A 14 7.88 2.29 12.29
N GLU A 15 9.11 2.79 12.34
CA GLU A 15 9.84 3.26 11.16
C GLU A 15 10.00 2.19 10.08
N GLU A 16 10.11 0.91 10.47
CA GLU A 16 10.23 -0.23 9.54
C GLU A 16 8.97 -0.43 8.70
N CYS A 17 7.78 -0.32 9.31
CA CYS A 17 6.50 -0.43 8.60
C CYS A 17 6.30 0.74 7.64
N ALA A 18 6.70 1.95 8.05
CA ALA A 18 6.65 3.13 7.21
C ALA A 18 7.60 3.00 6.00
N ALA A 19 8.82 2.47 6.19
CA ALA A 19 9.78 2.25 5.11
C ALA A 19 9.25 1.24 4.08
N LEU A 20 8.73 0.09 4.55
CA LEU A 20 8.14 -0.93 3.69
C LEU A 20 6.89 -0.41 2.95
N TYR A 21 6.08 0.39 3.62
CA TYR A 21 4.91 1.01 3.01
C TYR A 21 5.29 2.02 1.90
N ARG A 22 6.35 2.81 2.08
CA ARG A 22 6.80 3.75 1.03
C ARG A 22 7.19 3.01 -0.25
N GLU A 23 7.96 1.93 -0.11
CA GLU A 23 8.33 1.10 -1.27
C GLU A 23 7.09 0.44 -1.89
N TRP A 24 6.20 -0.14 -1.06
CA TRP A 24 4.94 -0.69 -1.53
C TRP A 24 4.11 0.33 -2.31
N LYS A 25 3.97 1.56 -1.80
CA LYS A 25 3.18 2.65 -2.41
C LYS A 25 3.76 3.06 -3.76
N ARG A 26 5.08 3.10 -3.90
CA ARG A 26 5.76 3.39 -5.16
C ARG A 26 5.35 2.40 -6.26
N TYR A 27 5.43 1.10 -5.98
CA TYR A 27 5.00 0.09 -6.95
C TYR A 27 3.49 0.06 -7.15
N HIS A 28 2.70 0.28 -6.10
CA HIS A 28 1.24 0.39 -6.21
C HIS A 28 0.82 1.51 -7.17
N THR A 29 1.54 2.64 -7.19
CA THR A 29 1.30 3.76 -8.11
C THR A 29 1.50 3.34 -9.57
N VAL A 30 2.53 2.54 -9.86
CA VAL A 30 2.79 2.00 -11.20
C VAL A 30 1.69 1.04 -11.62
N VAL A 31 1.20 0.21 -10.69
CA VAL A 31 0.13 -0.78 -10.95
C VAL A 31 -1.23 -0.12 -11.20
N GLN A 32 -1.53 0.98 -10.49
CA GLN A 32 -2.76 1.76 -10.66
C GLN A 32 -2.71 2.73 -11.84
N ASP A 33 -1.56 2.90 -12.51
CA ASP A 33 -1.45 3.81 -13.65
C ASP A 33 -2.30 3.31 -14.82
N THR A 34 -3.46 3.94 -15.02
CA THR A 34 -4.31 3.73 -16.19
C THR A 34 -3.94 4.64 -17.36
N GLY A 35 -2.94 5.52 -17.17
CA GLY A 35 -2.49 6.51 -18.16
C GLY A 35 -1.65 5.91 -19.29
N GLY A 36 -1.30 4.63 -19.22
CA GLY A 36 -0.48 3.95 -20.22
C GLY A 36 0.99 4.39 -20.19
N ARG A 37 1.45 4.99 -19.07
CA ARG A 37 2.85 5.43 -18.93
C ARG A 37 3.82 4.27 -18.83
N PHE A 38 3.34 3.12 -18.38
CA PHE A 38 4.12 1.92 -18.18
C PHE A 38 3.70 0.82 -19.15
N THR A 39 4.70 0.10 -19.67
CA THR A 39 4.47 -1.07 -20.51
C THR A 39 3.94 -2.24 -19.67
N ARG A 40 3.24 -3.19 -20.31
CA ARG A 40 2.73 -4.38 -19.63
C ARG A 40 3.80 -5.16 -18.85
N PRO A 41 5.03 -5.40 -19.37
CA PRO A 41 6.08 -6.03 -18.59
C PRO A 41 6.48 -5.25 -17.33
N GLN A 42 6.56 -3.92 -17.40
CA GLN A 42 6.88 -3.07 -16.25
C GLN A 42 5.79 -3.12 -15.18
N VAL A 43 4.52 -3.13 -15.58
CA VAL A 43 3.39 -3.29 -14.65
C VAL A 43 3.43 -4.66 -13.97
N LEU A 44 3.76 -5.73 -14.71
CA LEU A 44 3.90 -7.07 -14.15
C LEU A 44 5.08 -7.18 -13.17
N GLU A 45 6.19 -6.50 -13.44
CA GLU A 45 7.32 -6.41 -12.52
C GLU A 45 6.94 -5.64 -11.25
N ALA A 46 6.29 -4.48 -11.41
CA ALA A 46 5.80 -3.69 -10.29
C ALA A 46 4.78 -4.46 -9.43
N LEU A 47 3.91 -5.26 -10.03
CA LEU A 47 3.01 -6.16 -9.31
C LEU A 47 3.78 -7.15 -8.42
N ARG A 48 4.82 -7.79 -8.97
CA ARG A 48 5.66 -8.74 -8.22
C ARG A 48 6.39 -8.07 -7.07
N GLU A 49 6.98 -6.90 -7.30
CA GLU A 49 7.67 -6.15 -6.24
C GLU A 49 6.69 -5.70 -5.16
N ARG A 50 5.54 -5.15 -5.55
CA ARG A 50 4.46 -4.78 -4.61
C ARG A 50 4.06 -5.95 -3.72
N ASP A 51 3.87 -7.13 -4.30
CA ASP A 51 3.46 -8.32 -3.56
C ASP A 51 4.55 -8.81 -2.58
N LYS A 52 5.85 -8.61 -2.90
CA LYS A 52 6.94 -8.89 -1.94
C LYS A 52 6.86 -7.98 -0.72
N TYR A 53 6.67 -6.67 -0.93
CA TYR A 53 6.54 -5.73 0.19
C TYR A 53 5.25 -5.96 0.98
N GLU A 54 4.15 -6.32 0.31
CA GLU A 54 2.89 -6.71 0.97
C GLU A 54 3.12 -7.92 1.88
N ALA A 55 3.85 -8.94 1.42
CA ALA A 55 4.20 -10.09 2.25
C ALA A 55 5.05 -9.72 3.47
N GLN A 56 5.98 -8.76 3.34
CA GLN A 56 6.78 -8.26 4.46
C GLN A 56 5.93 -7.48 5.45
N LEU A 57 5.06 -6.58 4.98
CA LEU A 57 4.10 -5.85 5.82
C LEU A 57 3.19 -6.83 6.57
N ARG A 58 2.66 -7.86 5.90
CA ARG A 58 1.82 -8.88 6.52
C ARG A 58 2.53 -9.66 7.62
N ARG A 59 3.83 -9.95 7.47
CA ARG A 59 4.63 -10.58 8.53
C ARG A 59 4.73 -9.70 9.78
N LEU A 60 4.69 -8.39 9.61
CA LEU A 60 4.67 -7.42 10.70
C LEU A 60 3.25 -7.16 11.23
N GLY A 61 2.22 -7.81 10.69
CA GLY A 61 0.83 -7.57 11.04
C GLY A 61 0.21 -6.33 10.40
N CYS A 62 0.85 -5.79 9.36
CA CYS A 62 0.40 -4.65 8.56
C CYS A 62 -0.15 -5.07 7.19
N SER A 63 -0.78 -4.13 6.48
CA SER A 63 -1.11 -4.28 5.05
C SER A 63 -0.93 -2.95 4.34
N GLY A 64 -0.32 -2.97 3.14
CA GLY A 64 -0.12 -1.76 2.35
C GLY A 64 -1.43 -1.13 1.91
N GLU A 65 -2.44 -1.95 1.58
CA GLU A 65 -3.80 -1.48 1.25
C GLU A 65 -4.48 -0.79 2.43
N ALA A 66 -4.32 -1.33 3.65
CA ALA A 66 -4.89 -0.73 4.86
C ALA A 66 -4.23 0.63 5.15
N LEU A 67 -2.89 0.70 5.04
CA LEU A 67 -2.14 1.95 5.20
C LEU A 67 -2.50 2.98 4.13
N ARG A 68 -2.68 2.57 2.86
CA ARG A 68 -3.11 3.49 1.79
C ARG A 68 -4.52 4.00 2.01
N ARG A 69 -5.43 3.17 2.53
CA ARG A 69 -6.78 3.61 2.89
C ARG A 69 -6.75 4.69 3.96
N LEU A 70 -5.97 4.49 5.04
CA LEU A 70 -5.81 5.49 6.09
C LEU A 70 -5.24 6.80 5.56
N GLU A 71 -4.20 6.73 4.72
CA GLU A 71 -3.60 7.92 4.11
C GLU A 71 -4.60 8.64 3.21
N ARG A 72 -5.35 7.92 2.37
CA ARG A 72 -6.36 8.51 1.50
C ARG A 72 -7.49 9.17 2.29
N ASP A 73 -7.95 8.53 3.35
CA ASP A 73 -9.01 9.08 4.20
C ASP A 73 -8.53 10.35 4.93
N ALA A 74 -7.24 10.40 5.33
CA ALA A 74 -6.60 11.60 5.86
C ALA A 74 -6.45 12.72 4.81
N GLU A 75 -6.00 12.40 3.59
CA GLU A 75 -5.93 13.34 2.46
C GLU A 75 -7.30 13.95 2.16
N ILE A 76 -8.37 13.14 2.19
CA ILE A 76 -9.75 13.61 2.00
C ILE A 76 -10.18 14.51 3.15
N ALA A 77 -9.86 14.16 4.39
CA ALA A 77 -10.18 15.00 5.55
C ALA A 77 -9.47 16.36 5.51
N GLU A 78 -8.22 16.39 5.04
CA GLU A 78 -7.39 17.60 4.97
C GLU A 78 -7.71 18.48 3.75
N HIS A 79 -7.93 17.86 2.58
CA HIS A 79 -8.01 18.58 1.30
C HIS A 79 -9.37 18.46 0.61
N GLY A 80 -10.32 17.71 1.16
CA GLY A 80 -11.63 17.44 0.56
C GLY A 80 -11.59 16.51 -0.65
N ARG A 81 -10.41 16.00 -1.03
CA ARG A 81 -10.18 15.06 -2.15
C ARG A 81 -8.90 14.26 -1.92
N PRO A 82 -8.81 13.02 -2.45
CA PRO A 82 -7.54 12.30 -2.46
C PRO A 82 -6.54 13.03 -3.36
N LEU A 83 -5.27 13.13 -2.92
CA LEU A 83 -4.24 13.82 -3.71
C LEU A 83 -3.65 12.94 -4.82
N LEU A 84 -3.90 11.63 -4.77
CA LEU A 84 -3.58 10.64 -5.81
C LEU A 84 -4.60 9.50 -5.79
#